data_AF-A0A1B7MNQ7-F1
#
_entry.id   AF-A0A1B7MNQ7-F1
#
_cell.length_a   1.000
_cell.length_b   1.000
_cell.length_c   1.000
_cell.angle_alpha   90.00
_cell.angle_beta   90.00
_cell.angle_gamma   90.00
#
_symmetry.space_group_name_H-M   'P 1'
#
loop_
_entity.id
_entity.type
_entity.pdbx_description
1 polymer ?
#
loop_
_entity_poly.entity_id
_entity_poly.type
_entity_poly.pdbx_seq_one_letter_code
_entity_poly.pdbx_strand_id
1 'polypeptide(L)' 'KVEYILRCMDDVGLNLPIFLDLISWGDSDCIASAKIRYEWTALVGSEEIPSILRRWHKPPRISGSKYVRGPG' A
#
# COMPACT_ATOMS: atom_id res chain seq x y z
N LYS A 1 7.23 13.49 -6.77
CA LYS A 1 6.09 12.74 -7.35
C LYS A 1 5.34 11.96 -6.26
N VAL A 2 5.98 11.03 -5.54
CA VAL A 2 5.33 10.26 -4.45
C VAL A 2 4.87 11.16 -3.30
N GLU A 3 5.70 12.08 -2.82
CA GLU A 3 5.32 13.04 -1.77
C GLU A 3 4.14 13.93 -2.16
N TYR A 4 4.03 14.28 -3.45
CA TYR A 4 2.89 15.03 -3.95
C TYR A 4 1.60 14.21 -3.88
N ILE A 5 1.64 12.93 -4.26
CA ILE A 5 0.49 12.02 -4.12
C ILE A 5 0.12 11.84 -2.64
N LEU A 6 1.10 11.69 -1.75
CA LEU A 6 0.83 11.60 -0.31
C LEU A 6 0.13 12.86 0.21
N ARG A 7 0.55 14.06 -0.22
CA ARG A 7 -0.17 15.30 0.09
C ARG A 7 -1.58 15.32 -0.45
N CYS A 8 -1.80 14.86 -1.69
CA CYS A 8 -3.14 14.76 -2.24
C CYS A 8 -4.02 13.77 -1.46
N MET A 9 -3.45 12.71 -0.90
CA MET A 9 -4.17 11.79 -0.01
C MET A 9 -4.56 12.50 1.29
N ASP A 10 -3.63 13.24 1.90
CA ASP A 10 -3.89 14.03 3.11
C ASP A 10 -5.04 15.03 2.87
N ASP A 11 -5.05 15.72 1.72
CA ASP A 11 -6.08 16.69 1.35
C ASP A 11 -7.50 16.09 1.26
N VAL A 12 -7.62 14.79 0.95
CA VAL A 12 -8.90 14.06 0.89
C VAL A 12 -9.15 13.20 2.13
N GLY A 13 -8.36 13.37 3.19
CA GLY A 13 -8.51 12.63 4.44
C GLY A 13 -8.10 11.15 4.36
N LEU A 14 -7.27 10.79 3.39
CA LEU A 14 -6.70 9.46 3.24
C LEU A 14 -5.24 9.44 3.68
N ASN A 15 -4.82 8.30 4.22
CA ASN A 15 -3.40 7.97 4.35
C ASN A 15 -3.12 6.65 3.64
N LEU A 16 -1.83 6.32 3.50
CA LEU A 16 -1.43 5.13 2.76
C LEU A 16 -2.05 3.82 3.30
N PRO A 17 -2.08 3.55 4.62
CA PRO A 17 -2.79 2.38 5.16
C PRO A 17 -4.29 2.34 4.81
N ILE A 18 -5.02 3.44 5.00
CA ILE A 18 -6.46 3.50 4.71
C ILE A 18 -6.69 3.27 3.22
N PHE A 19 -5.91 3.91 2.35
CA PHE A 19 -6.03 3.72 0.92
C PHE A 19 -5.82 2.26 0.50
N LEU A 20 -4.77 1.61 1.04
CA LEU A 20 -4.49 0.20 0.75
C LEU A 20 -5.63 -0.70 1.24
N ASP A 21 -6.20 -0.43 2.41
CA ASP A 21 -7.35 -1.19 2.94
C ASP A 21 -8.59 -1.05 2.04
N LEU A 22 -8.97 0.18 1.69
CA LEU A 22 -10.11 0.47 0.83
C LEU A 22 -10.03 -0.23 -0.54
N ILE A 23 -8.86 -0.19 -1.20
CA ILE A 23 -8.68 -0.86 -2.49
C ILE A 23 -8.57 -2.38 -2.36
N SER A 24 -8.21 -2.89 -1.18
CA SER A 24 -8.08 -4.33 -0.88
C SER A 24 -9.37 -4.91 -0.29
N TRP A 25 -10.52 -4.58 -0.88
CA TRP A 25 -11.86 -5.02 -0.45
C TRP A 25 -12.31 -4.54 0.94
N GLY A 26 -11.67 -3.51 1.51
CA GLY A 26 -12.06 -2.93 2.82
C GLY A 26 -13.35 -2.12 2.79
N ASP A 27 -13.85 -1.74 1.60
CA ASP A 27 -15.04 -0.91 1.45
C ASP A 27 -15.94 -1.37 0.28
N SER A 28 -17.25 -1.44 0.53
CA SER A 28 -18.22 -1.96 -0.45
C SER A 28 -18.36 -1.06 -1.68
N ASP A 29 -18.21 0.25 -1.53
CA ASP A 29 -18.30 1.20 -2.64
C ASP A 29 -17.05 1.10 -3.54
N CYS A 30 -15.89 0.85 -2.92
CA CYS A 30 -14.65 0.54 -3.63
C CYS A 30 -14.74 -0.79 -4.40
N ILE A 31 -15.40 -1.81 -3.83
CA ILE A 31 -15.66 -3.09 -4.51
C ILE A 31 -16.64 -2.90 -5.69
N ALA A 32 -17.63 -2.04 -5.56
CA ALA A 32 -18.59 -1.76 -6.63
C ALA A 32 -17.94 -1.01 -7.81
N SER A 33 -16.86 -0.27 -7.57
CA SER A 33 -16.14 0.48 -8.59
C SER A 33 -15.32 -0.42 -9.53
N ALA A 34 -15.73 -0.46 -10.81
CA ALA A 34 -15.02 -1.20 -11.85
C ALA A 34 -13.55 -0.73 -12.03
N LYS A 35 -13.30 0.57 -11.84
CA LYS A 35 -11.96 1.15 -11.92
C LYS A 35 -11.07 0.65 -10.78
N ILE A 36 -11.56 0.70 -9.54
CA ILE A 36 -10.77 0.27 -8.36
C ILE A 36 -10.48 -1.23 -8.45
N ARG A 37 -11.47 -2.03 -8.86
CA ARG A 37 -11.27 -3.46 -9.11
C ARG A 37 -10.22 -3.74 -10.18
N TYR A 38 -10.21 -2.96 -11.27
CA TYR A 38 -9.21 -3.10 -12.31
C TYR A 38 -7.81 -2.77 -11.79
N GLU A 39 -7.65 -1.64 -11.10
CA GLU A 39 -6.38 -1.23 -10.50
C GLU A 39 -5.87 -2.27 -9.51
N TRP A 40 -6.75 -2.81 -8.66
CA TRP A 40 -6.41 -3.90 -7.75
C TRP A 40 -6.00 -5.19 -8.48
N THR A 41 -6.71 -5.56 -9.53
CA THR A 41 -6.38 -6.75 -10.33
C THR A 41 -5.03 -6.56 -11.04
N ALA A 42 -4.78 -5.38 -11.60
CA ALA A 42 -3.50 -5.02 -12.21
C ALA A 42 -2.38 -5.06 -11.18
N LEU A 43 -2.63 -4.56 -9.96
CA LEU A 43 -1.70 -4.59 -8.84
C LEU A 43 -1.34 -6.04 -8.45
N VAL A 44 -2.33 -6.90 -8.18
CA VAL A 44 -2.09 -8.30 -7.79
C VAL A 44 -1.47 -9.12 -8.92
N GLY A 45 -1.82 -8.82 -10.18
CA GLY A 45 -1.23 -9.47 -11.36
C GLY A 45 0.16 -8.96 -11.74
N SER A 46 0.66 -7.94 -11.06
CA SER A 46 1.93 -7.28 -11.38
C SER A 46 3.13 -8.03 -10.78
N GLU A 47 4.30 -7.95 -11.42
CA GLU A 47 5.55 -8.51 -10.87
C GLU A 47 6.04 -7.71 -9.64
N GLU A 48 5.59 -6.46 -9.51
CA GLU A 48 5.94 -5.56 -8.42
C GLU A 48 5.33 -5.99 -7.09
N ILE A 49 4.11 -6.50 -7.02
CA ILE A 49 3.49 -6.91 -5.74
C ILE A 49 4.28 -8.01 -5.03
N PRO A 50 4.65 -9.13 -5.67
CA PRO A 50 5.52 -10.13 -5.04
C PRO A 50 6.83 -9.53 -4.53
N SER A 51 7.42 -8.58 -5.28
CA SER A 51 8.64 -7.88 -4.90
C SER A 51 8.44 -6.95 -3.69
N ILE A 52 7.31 -6.22 -3.65
CA ILE A 52 6.89 -5.34 -2.55
C ILE A 52 6.64 -6.17 -1.29
N LEU A 53 5.88 -7.26 -1.38
CA LEU A 53 5.58 -8.13 -0.23
C LEU A 53 6.84 -8.76 0.34
N ARG A 54 7.79 -9.19 -0.51
CA ARG A 54 9.11 -9.66 -0.05
C ARG A 54 9.89 -8.57 0.68
N ARG A 55 9.86 -7.33 0.17
CA ARG A 55 10.48 -6.18 0.85
C ARG A 55 9.77 -5.79 2.14
N TRP A 56 8.46 -5.94 2.25
CA TRP A 56 7.73 -5.67 3.50
C TRP A 56 8.00 -6.74 4.56
N HIS A 57 8.08 -8.01 4.15
CA HIS A 57 8.45 -9.10 5.03
C HIS A 57 9.90 -8.97 5.53
N LYS A 58 10.83 -8.55 4.65
CA LYS A 58 12.23 -8.32 4.99
C LYS A 58 12.72 -6.98 4.45
N PRO A 59 12.38 -5.85 5.11
CA PRO A 59 12.83 -4.55 4.66
C PRO A 59 14.35 -4.46 4.68
N PRO A 60 14.93 -3.77 3.70
CA PRO A 60 16.37 -3.57 3.64
C PRO A 60 16.84 -2.96 4.96
N ARG A 61 17.84 -3.61 5.56
CA ARG A 61 18.47 -3.09 6.77
C ARG A 61 19.28 -1.86 6.37
N ILE A 62 18.92 -0.72 6.92
CA ILE A 62 19.81 0.45 6.92
C ILE A 62 20.99 0.06 7.81
N SER A 63 22.22 0.05 7.26
CA SER A 63 23.42 -0.17 8.08
C SER A 63 23.47 0.92 9.15
N GLY A 64 23.31 0.53 10.42
CA GLY A 64 23.31 1.44 11.57
C GLY A 64 21.97 1.68 12.27
N SER A 65 20.85 1.15 11.77
CA SER A 65 19.55 1.28 12.47
C SER A 65 19.42 0.28 13.64
N LYS A 66 19.29 0.80 14.87
CA LYS A 66 19.17 0.02 16.12
C LYS A 66 17.73 -0.34 16.51
N TYR A 67 16.75 -0.15 15.63
CA TYR A 67 15.36 -0.46 15.95
C TYR A 67 15.11 -1.98 15.92
N VAL A 68 15.08 -2.58 17.12
CA VAL A 68 14.60 -3.94 17.36
C VAL A 68 13.11 -3.97 17.02
N ARG A 69 12.68 -4.94 16.21
CA ARG A 69 11.26 -5.13 15.89
C ARG A 69 10.51 -5.55 17.16
N GLY A 70 9.33 -4.96 17.38
CA GLY A 70 8.34 -5.52 18.31
C GLY A 70 7.87 -6.90 17.84
N PRO A 71 7.48 -7.79 18.76
CA PRO A 71 7.11 -9.17 18.42
C PRO A 71 5.85 -9.15 17.54
N GLY A 72 5.89 -9.93 16.46
CA GLY A 72 4.73 -10.32 15.67
C GLY A 72 4.13 -11.62 16.16
#